data_AF-A0A960LD35-F1
#
_entry.id   AF-A0A960LD35-F1
#
_cell.length_a   1.000
_cell.length_b   1.000
_cell.length_c   1.000
_cell.angle_alpha   90.00
_cell.angle_beta   90.00
_cell.angle_gamma   90.00
#
_symmetry.space_group_name_H-M   'P 1'
#
loop_
_entity.id
_entity.type
_entity.pdbx_description
1 polymer ?
#
loop_
_entity_poly.entity_id
_entity_poly.type
_entity_poly.pdbx_seq_one_letter_code
_entity_poly.pdbx_strand_id
1 'polypeptide(L)'
;MKSITLITAILLLAAAAFAKPGVSVTVYNQNLALVRDVRAMEFNKGNSELLFRDVAAQIDQSSVHFKSNGVTLLEQNFDFDLVSPDKLLQKYVDQDIQVIVENGDLVSGKLLTSSGSNIVVQSSDGTLRSLLTESIQEIRYPKLPEGLITRPTLRWLVNAPSSAKQEAEVSYLTGGMSWNADYVLVIDESNKADLSAWVTLNNTSGASYKDAKLKLIAGEVHRAQPPAPSYNKMVRMEAMAMDGGAQFS
;
A
#
# COMPACT_ATOMS: atom_id res chain seq x y z
N MET A 1 19.70 42.28 25.62
CA MET A 1 19.48 42.15 24.16
C MET A 1 19.10 40.70 23.89
N LYS A 2 17.85 40.44 23.49
CA LYS A 2 17.31 39.09 23.24
C LYS A 2 17.49 38.76 21.77
N SER A 3 18.29 37.74 21.46
CA SER A 3 18.45 37.22 20.10
C SER A 3 17.28 36.29 19.78
N ILE A 4 16.46 36.67 18.80
CA ILE A 4 15.39 35.84 18.25
C ILE A 4 15.99 35.05 17.09
N THR A 5 16.14 33.74 17.27
CA THR A 5 16.57 32.82 16.22
C THR A 5 15.36 32.47 15.37
N LEU A 6 15.32 32.95 14.12
CA LEU A 6 14.29 32.64 13.15
C LEU A 6 14.59 31.27 12.52
N ILE A 7 13.81 30.25 12.85
CA ILE A 7 13.87 28.94 12.18
C ILE A 7 13.08 29.08 10.88
N THR A 8 13.80 29.17 9.75
CA THR A 8 13.21 29.20 8.42
C THR A 8 12.76 27.78 8.06
N ALA A 9 11.47 27.48 8.28
CA ALA A 9 10.83 26.32 7.69
C ALA A 9 10.75 26.52 6.17
N ILE A 10 11.47 25.71 5.40
CA ILE A 10 11.32 25.65 3.95
C ILE A 10 9.98 24.95 3.67
N LEU A 11 8.91 25.75 3.61
CA LEU A 11 7.64 25.33 3.06
C LEU A 11 7.78 25.40 1.53
N LEU A 12 8.02 24.24 0.91
CA LEU A 12 8.05 24.09 -0.54
C LEU A 12 6.61 24.19 -1.08
N LEU A 13 6.09 25.41 -1.15
CA LEU A 13 4.84 25.71 -1.84
C LEU A 13 5.10 25.67 -3.35
N ALA A 14 5.12 24.47 -3.91
CA ALA A 14 5.15 24.31 -5.36
C ALA A 14 3.84 24.85 -5.93
N ALA A 15 3.92 25.96 -6.66
CA ALA A 15 2.83 26.50 -7.44
C ALA A 15 2.21 25.39 -8.31
N ALA A 16 0.88 25.38 -8.37
CA ALA A 16 0.07 24.37 -9.03
C ALA A 16 0.19 24.42 -10.57
N ALA A 17 1.35 24.07 -11.11
CA ALA A 17 1.44 23.49 -12.44
C ALA A 17 1.16 22.00 -12.28
N PHE A 18 0.22 21.44 -13.05
CA PHE A 18 0.07 20.00 -13.15
C PHE A 18 1.42 19.42 -13.61
N ALA A 19 2.01 18.57 -12.79
CA ALA A 19 3.29 17.97 -13.11
C ALA A 19 3.12 17.04 -14.31
N LYS A 20 4.15 16.94 -15.17
CA LYS A 20 4.11 16.05 -16.34
C LYS A 20 3.68 14.63 -15.92
N PRO A 21 2.84 13.93 -16.70
CA PRO A 21 2.46 12.55 -16.45
C PRO A 21 3.66 11.66 -16.14
N GLY A 22 3.43 10.67 -15.28
CA GLY A 22 4.41 9.68 -14.87
C GLY A 22 4.65 9.67 -13.37
N VAL A 23 5.56 8.78 -12.97
CA VAL A 23 5.86 8.53 -11.57
C VAL A 23 7.21 9.12 -11.20
N SER A 24 7.28 9.69 -10.00
CA SER A 24 8.54 10.09 -9.38
C SER A 24 8.64 9.51 -7.99
N VAL A 25 9.83 9.01 -7.65
CA VAL A 25 10.11 8.37 -6.37
C VAL A 25 11.32 9.06 -5.76
N THR A 26 11.14 9.60 -4.57
CA THR A 26 12.22 10.18 -3.78
C THR A 26 12.51 9.26 -2.61
N VAL A 27 13.69 8.65 -2.58
CA VAL A 27 14.09 7.66 -1.56
C VAL A 27 15.04 8.31 -0.56
N TYR A 28 14.75 8.10 0.72
CA TYR A 28 15.56 8.52 1.86
C TYR A 28 16.31 7.30 2.44
N ASN A 29 17.34 7.55 3.23
CA ASN A 29 18.14 6.50 3.88
C ASN A 29 17.38 5.70 4.97
N GLN A 30 16.34 6.25 5.59
CA GLN A 30 15.63 5.67 6.74
C GLN A 30 14.35 4.91 6.37
N ASN A 31 14.42 3.90 5.49
CA ASN A 31 13.27 3.07 5.11
C ASN A 31 12.04 3.90 4.69
N LEU A 32 12.26 4.95 3.92
CA LEU A 32 11.24 5.93 3.58
C LEU A 32 11.39 6.38 2.14
N ALA A 33 10.27 6.41 1.43
CA ALA A 33 10.17 7.10 0.16
C ALA A 33 8.91 7.97 0.06
N LEU A 34 9.01 9.05 -0.72
CA LEU A 34 7.88 9.83 -1.22
C LEU A 34 7.61 9.42 -2.67
N VAL A 35 6.42 8.91 -2.92
CA VAL A 35 5.93 8.64 -4.27
C VAL A 35 5.03 9.78 -4.69
N ARG A 36 5.16 10.19 -5.94
CA ARG A 36 4.23 11.09 -6.63
C ARG A 36 3.91 10.51 -7.99
N ASP A 37 2.65 10.23 -8.22
CA ASP A 37 2.10 9.60 -9.42
C ASP A 37 1.08 10.54 -10.06
N VAL A 38 1.32 10.91 -11.32
CA VAL A 38 0.40 11.72 -12.12
C VAL A 38 -0.05 10.92 -13.33
N ARG A 39 -1.35 10.62 -13.39
CA ARG A 39 -1.96 9.87 -14.50
C ARG A 39 -3.36 10.34 -14.83
N ALA A 40 -3.77 10.11 -16.07
CA ALA A 40 -5.12 10.41 -16.52
C ALA A 40 -6.11 9.41 -15.92
N MET A 41 -7.16 9.92 -15.27
CA MET A 41 -8.25 9.14 -14.68
C MET A 41 -9.59 9.58 -15.28
N GLU A 42 -10.53 8.65 -15.35
CA GLU A 42 -11.89 8.93 -15.76
C GLU A 42 -12.75 9.24 -14.54
N PHE A 43 -13.43 10.38 -14.57
CA PHE A 43 -14.34 10.81 -13.52
C PHE A 43 -15.76 10.83 -14.07
N ASN A 44 -16.72 10.46 -13.22
CA ASN A 44 -18.14 10.61 -13.51
C ASN A 44 -18.68 11.85 -12.80
N LYS A 45 -19.59 12.59 -13.44
CA LYS A 45 -20.27 13.73 -12.82
C LYS A 45 -20.99 13.30 -11.53
N GLY A 46 -20.85 14.10 -10.48
CA GLY A 46 -21.44 13.85 -9.16
C GLY A 46 -20.57 12.94 -8.31
N ASN A 47 -21.18 12.24 -7.35
CA ASN A 47 -20.47 11.31 -6.48
C ASN A 47 -20.23 9.99 -7.22
N SER A 48 -18.99 9.51 -7.20
CA SER A 48 -18.64 8.21 -7.77
C SER A 48 -17.48 7.56 -7.03
N GLU A 49 -17.46 6.23 -7.03
CA GLU A 49 -16.30 5.48 -6.55
C GLU A 49 -15.18 5.51 -7.59
N LEU A 50 -13.95 5.71 -7.14
CA LEU A 50 -12.73 5.66 -7.95
C LEU A 50 -11.72 4.72 -7.29
N LEU A 51 -11.15 3.81 -8.10
CA LEU A 51 -10.11 2.88 -7.66
C LEU A 51 -8.75 3.33 -8.19
N PHE A 52 -7.86 3.72 -7.28
CA PHE A 52 -6.48 4.07 -7.59
C PHE A 52 -5.56 2.90 -7.23
N ARG A 53 -5.23 2.10 -8.24
CA ARG A 53 -4.49 0.83 -8.13
C ARG A 53 -2.98 1.02 -8.20
N ASP A 54 -2.22 -0.05 -7.93
CA ASP A 54 -0.76 -0.09 -8.04
C ASP A 54 -0.02 0.83 -7.06
N VAL A 55 -0.59 1.05 -5.88
CA VAL A 55 0.09 1.78 -4.80
C VAL A 55 0.97 0.84 -3.97
N ALA A 56 1.86 1.42 -3.16
CA ALA A 56 2.70 0.64 -2.27
C ALA A 56 1.87 -0.15 -1.24
N ALA A 57 2.27 -1.39 -0.95
CA ALA A 57 1.66 -2.18 0.12
C ALA A 57 2.01 -1.60 1.50
N GLN A 58 3.18 -0.97 1.63
CA GLN A 58 3.65 -0.29 2.85
C GLN A 58 3.34 1.22 2.85
N ILE A 59 2.30 1.64 2.14
CA ILE A 59 1.85 3.04 2.11
C ILE A 59 1.49 3.52 3.51
N ASP A 60 1.88 4.76 3.83
CA ASP A 60 1.34 5.50 4.96
C ASP A 60 0.05 6.20 4.50
N GLN A 61 -1.10 5.62 4.83
CA GLN A 61 -2.41 6.13 4.42
C GLN A 61 -2.68 7.56 4.88
N SER A 62 -2.11 7.97 6.02
CA SER A 62 -2.30 9.31 6.58
C SER A 62 -1.57 10.39 5.78
N SER A 63 -0.61 9.98 4.93
CA SER A 63 0.19 10.86 4.10
C SER A 63 -0.36 11.06 2.68
N VAL A 64 -1.45 10.36 2.33
CA VAL A 64 -2.01 10.40 0.97
C VAL A 64 -2.59 11.78 0.69
N HIS A 65 -2.10 12.39 -0.38
CA HIS A 65 -2.60 13.65 -0.90
C HIS A 65 -3.05 13.45 -2.35
N PHE A 66 -4.31 13.80 -2.61
CA PHE A 66 -4.93 13.73 -3.92
C PHE A 66 -5.20 15.13 -4.46
N LYS A 67 -4.95 15.32 -5.75
CA LYS A 67 -5.25 16.56 -6.47
C LYS A 67 -5.70 16.27 -7.89
N SER A 68 -6.83 16.85 -8.29
CA SER A 68 -7.28 16.90 -9.68
C SER A 68 -8.11 18.16 -9.91
N ASN A 69 -8.33 18.56 -11.16
CA ASN A 69 -9.02 19.80 -11.46
C ASN A 69 -10.53 19.69 -11.15
N GLY A 70 -10.98 20.45 -10.15
CA GLY A 70 -12.39 20.52 -9.73
C GLY A 70 -12.93 19.26 -9.04
N VAL A 71 -12.13 18.20 -8.84
CA VAL A 71 -12.57 16.97 -8.16
C VAL A 71 -12.29 17.07 -6.67
N THR A 72 -13.31 16.78 -5.86
CA THR A 72 -13.18 16.71 -4.40
C THR A 72 -13.11 15.25 -3.96
N LEU A 73 -12.12 14.92 -3.12
CA LEU A 73 -12.06 13.63 -2.44
C LEU A 73 -12.94 13.71 -1.18
N LEU A 74 -13.99 12.88 -1.12
CA LEU A 74 -14.94 12.84 0.00
C LEU A 74 -14.54 11.80 1.04
N GLU A 75 -14.14 10.62 0.59
CA GLU A 75 -13.74 9.51 1.47
C GLU A 75 -12.52 8.79 0.92
N GLN A 76 -11.69 8.28 1.83
CA GLN A 76 -10.55 7.43 1.52
C GLN A 76 -10.59 6.15 2.32
N ASN A 77 -10.56 5.02 1.60
CA ASN A 77 -10.37 3.69 2.15
C ASN A 77 -9.13 3.06 1.50
N PHE A 78 -8.40 2.25 2.27
CA PHE A 78 -7.27 1.48 1.76
C PHE A 78 -7.59 -0.01 1.85
N ASP A 79 -7.65 -0.65 0.69
CA ASP A 79 -7.92 -2.07 0.62
C ASP A 79 -6.57 -2.83 0.67
N PHE A 80 -6.18 -3.26 1.89
CA PHE A 80 -5.01 -4.13 2.13
C PHE A 80 -5.23 -5.58 1.67
N ASP A 81 -6.45 -5.92 1.26
CA ASP A 81 -6.91 -7.30 1.17
C ASP A 81 -6.44 -7.99 -0.12
N LEU A 82 -5.12 -8.06 -0.27
CA LEU A 82 -4.44 -8.68 -1.40
C LEU A 82 -4.82 -10.15 -1.48
N VAL A 83 -4.95 -10.66 -2.71
CA VAL A 83 -5.17 -12.09 -2.99
C VAL A 83 -4.09 -12.92 -2.33
N SER A 84 -4.48 -13.77 -1.38
CA SER A 84 -3.70 -14.91 -0.91
C SER A 84 -4.30 -16.19 -1.51
N PRO A 85 -3.55 -17.31 -1.56
CA PRO A 85 -4.12 -18.61 -1.95
C PRO A 85 -5.38 -18.95 -1.15
N ASP A 86 -5.40 -18.67 0.15
CA ASP A 86 -6.56 -18.90 1.01
C ASP A 86 -7.77 -18.03 0.63
N LYS A 87 -7.56 -16.72 0.38
CA LYS A 87 -8.65 -15.82 -0.04
C LYS A 87 -9.16 -16.16 -1.42
N LEU A 88 -8.26 -16.58 -2.31
CA LEU A 88 -8.63 -17.06 -3.63
C LEU A 88 -9.58 -18.26 -3.47
N LEU A 89 -9.17 -19.28 -2.70
CA LEU A 89 -10.01 -20.44 -2.40
C LEU A 89 -11.35 -20.05 -1.76
N GLN A 90 -11.35 -19.13 -0.80
CA GLN A 90 -12.59 -18.63 -0.19
C GLN A 90 -13.55 -18.00 -1.23
N LYS A 91 -13.04 -17.29 -2.25
CA LYS A 91 -13.88 -16.75 -3.34
C LYS A 91 -14.42 -17.82 -4.28
N TYR A 92 -13.82 -19.00 -4.31
CA TYR A 92 -14.29 -20.14 -5.10
C TYR A 92 -15.17 -21.10 -4.31
N VAL A 93 -15.51 -20.81 -3.03
CA VAL A 93 -16.57 -21.56 -2.35
C VAL A 93 -17.85 -21.45 -3.18
N ASP A 94 -18.52 -22.58 -3.35
CA ASP A 94 -19.65 -22.82 -4.24
C ASP A 94 -19.38 -22.73 -5.75
N GLN A 95 -18.11 -22.60 -6.17
CA GLN A 95 -17.67 -22.61 -7.57
C GLN A 95 -16.96 -23.92 -7.93
N ASP A 96 -16.94 -24.24 -9.22
CA ASP A 96 -16.21 -25.40 -9.74
C ASP A 96 -14.71 -25.14 -9.81
N ILE A 97 -13.93 -26.09 -9.29
CA ILE A 97 -12.46 -26.09 -9.33
C ILE A 97 -11.95 -27.46 -9.78
N GLN A 98 -10.68 -27.53 -10.16
CA GLN A 98 -9.97 -28.79 -10.36
C GLN A 98 -8.76 -28.84 -9.45
N VAL A 99 -8.53 -29.98 -8.81
CA VAL A 99 -7.45 -30.22 -7.86
C VAL A 99 -6.66 -31.42 -8.34
N ILE A 100 -5.34 -31.26 -8.45
CA ILE A 100 -4.41 -32.34 -8.73
C ILE A 100 -3.71 -32.66 -7.42
N VAL A 101 -3.90 -33.88 -6.93
CA VAL A 101 -3.28 -34.39 -5.70
C VAL A 101 -1.95 -35.09 -6.00
N GLU A 102 -1.16 -35.37 -4.95
CA GLU A 102 0.21 -35.89 -5.07
C GLU A 102 0.36 -37.16 -5.89
N ASN A 103 -0.66 -38.02 -5.88
CA ASN A 103 -0.68 -39.25 -6.68
C ASN A 103 -1.01 -39.02 -8.17
N GLY A 104 -1.23 -37.77 -8.59
CA GLY A 104 -1.59 -37.38 -9.94
C GLY A 104 -3.08 -37.44 -10.26
N ASP A 105 -3.93 -37.82 -9.30
CA ASP A 105 -5.37 -37.91 -9.52
C ASP A 105 -5.99 -36.52 -9.68
N LEU A 106 -6.86 -36.38 -10.68
CA LEU A 106 -7.64 -35.18 -10.90
C LEU A 106 -8.97 -35.29 -10.14
N VAL A 107 -9.18 -34.40 -9.17
CA VAL A 107 -10.46 -34.20 -8.49
C VAL A 107 -11.11 -32.95 -9.05
N SER A 108 -12.24 -33.12 -9.75
CA SER A 108 -13.03 -32.00 -10.29
C SER A 108 -14.38 -31.91 -9.57
N GLY A 109 -14.83 -30.69 -9.30
CA GLY A 109 -16.13 -30.47 -8.67
C GLY A 109 -16.26 -29.12 -7.98
N LYS A 110 -17.36 -28.95 -7.26
CA LYS A 110 -17.69 -27.72 -6.52
C LYS A 110 -16.91 -27.68 -5.20
N LEU A 111 -16.17 -26.60 -4.94
CA LEU A 111 -15.54 -26.36 -3.65
C LEU A 111 -16.61 -25.98 -2.62
N LEU A 112 -16.78 -26.78 -1.57
CA LEU A 112 -17.76 -26.50 -0.50
C LEU A 112 -17.13 -25.76 0.68
N THR A 113 -15.84 -25.99 0.95
CA THR A 113 -15.15 -25.31 2.05
C THR A 113 -13.66 -25.22 1.77
N SER A 114 -13.06 -24.14 2.28
CA SER A 114 -11.62 -23.96 2.39
C SER A 114 -11.34 -23.52 3.82
N SER A 115 -10.80 -24.43 4.63
CA SER A 115 -10.53 -24.20 6.04
C SER A 115 -9.13 -24.69 6.37
N GLY A 116 -8.16 -23.76 6.36
CA GLY A 116 -6.79 -23.98 6.81
C GLY A 116 -6.13 -25.18 6.10
N SER A 117 -6.10 -26.33 6.79
CA SER A 117 -5.44 -27.54 6.30
C SER A 117 -6.26 -28.37 5.31
N ASN A 118 -7.57 -28.14 5.15
CA ASN A 118 -8.43 -28.97 4.32
C ASN A 118 -9.31 -28.16 3.35
N ILE A 119 -9.54 -28.75 2.17
CA ILE A 119 -10.60 -28.34 1.24
C ILE A 119 -11.58 -29.50 1.02
N VAL A 120 -12.86 -29.19 0.84
CA VAL A 120 -13.87 -30.21 0.49
C VAL A 120 -14.40 -29.92 -0.91
N VAL A 121 -14.27 -30.90 -1.80
CA VAL A 121 -14.77 -30.82 -3.17
C VAL A 121 -15.90 -31.83 -3.35
N GLN A 122 -17.04 -31.36 -3.89
CA GLN A 122 -18.15 -32.21 -4.30
C GLN A 122 -18.04 -32.51 -5.78
N SER A 123 -17.80 -33.77 -6.12
CA SER A 123 -17.79 -34.26 -7.50
C SER A 123 -19.20 -34.27 -8.12
N SER A 124 -19.28 -34.33 -9.45
CA SER A 124 -20.54 -34.32 -10.19
C SER A 124 -21.45 -35.51 -9.91
N ASP A 125 -20.90 -36.61 -9.41
CA ASP A 125 -21.61 -37.81 -8.94
C ASP A 125 -22.19 -37.66 -7.51
N GLY A 126 -21.99 -36.50 -6.87
CA GLY A 126 -22.42 -36.20 -5.51
C GLY A 126 -21.43 -36.62 -4.41
N THR A 127 -20.32 -37.27 -4.76
CA THR A 127 -19.31 -37.70 -3.79
C THR A 127 -18.58 -36.49 -3.19
N LEU A 128 -18.45 -36.48 -1.87
CA LEU A 128 -17.64 -35.49 -1.15
C LEU A 128 -16.23 -36.03 -0.93
N ARG A 129 -15.22 -35.27 -1.35
CA ARG A 129 -13.81 -35.58 -1.10
C ARG A 129 -13.20 -34.48 -0.24
N SER A 130 -12.72 -34.85 0.94
CA SER A 130 -11.90 -33.99 1.78
C SER A 130 -10.44 -34.20 1.39
N LEU A 131 -9.77 -33.13 0.97
CA LEU A 131 -8.38 -33.14 0.54
C LEU A 131 -7.55 -32.32 1.51
N LEU A 132 -6.44 -32.89 1.98
CA LEU A 132 -5.44 -32.19 2.77
C LEU A 132 -4.65 -31.25 1.85
N THR A 133 -4.50 -29.99 2.24
CA THR A 133 -3.84 -28.97 1.42
C THR A 133 -2.38 -29.32 1.13
N GLU A 134 -1.72 -30.04 2.04
CA GLU A 134 -0.36 -30.55 1.86
C GLU A 134 -0.25 -31.64 0.77
N SER A 135 -1.34 -32.35 0.49
CA SER A 135 -1.39 -33.40 -0.55
C SER A 135 -1.75 -32.85 -1.94
N ILE A 136 -1.90 -31.54 -2.07
CA ILE A 136 -2.30 -30.88 -3.32
C ILE A 136 -1.06 -30.39 -4.05
N GLN A 137 -0.89 -30.83 -5.29
CA GLN A 137 0.15 -30.33 -6.18
C GLN A 137 -0.28 -29.06 -6.92
N GLU A 138 -1.52 -29.03 -7.42
CA GLU A 138 -2.03 -27.92 -8.24
C GLU A 138 -3.53 -27.71 -7.99
N ILE A 139 -3.96 -26.45 -7.92
CA ILE A 139 -5.38 -26.09 -8.00
C ILE A 139 -5.58 -25.25 -9.25
N ARG A 140 -6.43 -25.74 -10.17
CA ARG A 140 -6.83 -25.02 -11.37
C ARG A 140 -8.18 -24.39 -11.14
N TYR A 141 -8.22 -23.11 -11.43
CA TYR A 141 -9.44 -22.33 -11.34
C TYR A 141 -9.92 -21.90 -12.72
N PRO A 142 -11.24 -21.88 -12.99
CA PRO A 142 -11.77 -21.61 -14.31
C PRO A 142 -11.55 -20.17 -14.80
N LYS A 143 -11.67 -19.17 -13.92
CA LYS A 143 -11.48 -17.74 -14.23
C LYS A 143 -11.31 -16.91 -12.96
N LEU A 144 -10.44 -15.90 -12.97
CA LEU A 144 -10.25 -15.02 -11.81
C LEU A 144 -11.61 -14.45 -11.29
N PRO A 145 -11.96 -14.63 -10.00
CA PRO A 145 -13.19 -14.09 -9.42
C PRO A 145 -13.23 -12.57 -9.49
N GLU A 146 -14.42 -12.01 -9.73
CA GLU A 146 -14.62 -10.57 -9.69
C GLU A 146 -14.42 -10.00 -8.28
N GLY A 147 -13.96 -8.75 -8.19
CA GLY A 147 -13.76 -8.07 -6.91
C GLY A 147 -12.52 -8.49 -6.12
N LEU A 148 -11.67 -9.36 -6.67
CA LEU A 148 -10.36 -9.63 -6.08
C LEU A 148 -9.40 -8.47 -6.32
N ILE A 149 -8.89 -7.92 -5.21
CA ILE A 149 -7.86 -6.89 -5.24
C ILE A 149 -6.52 -7.62 -5.25
N THR A 150 -5.94 -7.79 -6.43
CA THR A 150 -4.63 -8.45 -6.62
C THR A 150 -3.44 -7.53 -6.31
N ARG A 151 -3.70 -6.24 -6.13
CA ARG A 151 -2.69 -5.21 -5.92
C ARG A 151 -3.20 -4.16 -4.95
N PRO A 152 -2.34 -3.56 -4.11
CA PRO A 152 -2.78 -2.56 -3.15
C PRO A 152 -3.52 -1.42 -3.87
N THR A 153 -4.67 -1.03 -3.33
CA THR A 153 -5.60 -0.11 -4.00
C THR A 153 -6.18 0.87 -3.00
N LEU A 154 -6.16 2.16 -3.36
CA LEU A 154 -6.92 3.20 -2.68
C LEU A 154 -8.31 3.26 -3.30
N ARG A 155 -9.34 3.11 -2.47
CA ARG A 155 -10.75 3.24 -2.85
C ARG A 155 -11.26 4.58 -2.37
N TRP A 156 -11.72 5.40 -3.30
CA TRP A 156 -12.10 6.77 -3.05
C TRP A 156 -13.55 7.02 -3.42
N LEU A 157 -14.26 7.75 -2.57
CA LEU A 157 -15.48 8.43 -2.99
C LEU A 157 -15.10 9.84 -3.43
N VAL A 158 -15.34 10.17 -4.69
CA VAL A 158 -15.02 11.48 -5.25
C VAL A 158 -16.28 12.19 -5.73
N ASN A 159 -16.29 13.51 -5.69
CA ASN A 159 -17.29 14.35 -6.36
C ASN A 159 -16.62 15.12 -7.50
N ALA A 160 -17.13 14.97 -8.73
CA ALA A 160 -16.65 15.71 -9.89
C ALA A 160 -17.75 16.57 -10.53
N PRO A 161 -17.42 17.77 -11.04
CA PRO A 161 -18.41 18.68 -11.64
C PRO A 161 -18.92 18.20 -13.01
N SER A 162 -18.14 17.36 -13.70
CA SER A 162 -18.44 16.86 -15.04
C SER A 162 -17.80 15.49 -15.25
N SER A 163 -18.39 14.67 -16.13
CA SER A 163 -17.74 13.45 -16.59
C SER A 163 -16.63 13.80 -17.57
N ALA A 164 -15.38 13.53 -17.19
CA ALA A 164 -14.22 13.88 -18.00
C ALA A 164 -13.02 12.99 -17.68
N LYS A 165 -12.18 12.78 -18.69
CA LYS A 165 -10.84 12.23 -18.51
C LYS A 165 -9.88 13.38 -18.23
N GLN A 166 -9.25 13.37 -17.07
CA GLN A 166 -8.30 14.43 -16.67
C GLN A 166 -7.21 13.89 -15.75
N GLU A 167 -6.15 14.67 -15.59
CA GLU A 167 -5.03 14.28 -14.74
C GLU A 167 -5.42 14.28 -13.26
N ALA A 168 -5.02 13.20 -12.59
CA ALA A 168 -5.03 13.05 -11.16
C ALA A 168 -3.59 12.90 -10.69
N GLU A 169 -3.25 13.67 -9.66
CA GLU A 169 -1.98 13.63 -8.97
C GLU A 169 -2.20 13.04 -7.59
N VAL A 170 -1.40 12.05 -7.26
CA VAL A 170 -1.42 11.37 -5.97
C VAL A 170 -0.01 11.35 -5.42
N SER A 171 0.17 11.83 -4.22
CA SER A 171 1.44 11.71 -3.50
C SER A 171 1.25 11.07 -2.15
N TYR A 172 2.18 10.20 -1.77
CA TYR A 172 2.14 9.48 -0.50
C TYR A 172 3.53 9.06 -0.06
N LEU A 173 3.68 8.87 1.24
CA LEU A 173 4.86 8.26 1.86
C LEU A 173 4.68 6.74 1.91
N THR A 174 5.77 6.01 1.74
CA THR A 174 5.80 4.55 1.88
C THR A 174 7.05 4.11 2.62
N GLY A 175 6.91 3.05 3.40
CA GLY A 175 8.04 2.26 3.86
C GLY A 175 8.59 1.34 2.75
N GLY A 176 9.63 0.59 3.10
CA GLY A 176 10.16 -0.49 2.26
C GLY A 176 11.07 0.00 1.15
N MET A 177 11.68 1.17 1.30
CA MET A 177 12.69 1.63 0.36
C MET A 177 13.87 2.27 1.09
N SER A 178 15.06 1.89 0.69
CA SER A 178 16.31 2.45 1.21
C SER A 178 17.33 2.51 0.09
N TRP A 179 18.31 3.41 0.24
CA TRP A 179 19.43 3.50 -0.67
C TRP A 179 20.72 3.78 0.09
N ASN A 180 21.84 3.34 -0.47
CA ASN A 180 23.20 3.69 -0.04
C ASN A 180 24.06 4.00 -1.26
N ALA A 181 25.15 4.72 -1.04
CA ALA A 181 26.16 4.96 -2.06
C ALA A 181 27.56 4.62 -1.54
N ASP A 182 28.32 3.94 -2.39
CA ASP A 182 29.69 3.53 -2.16
C ASP A 182 30.60 4.32 -3.09
N TYR A 183 31.64 4.96 -2.53
CA TYR A 183 32.55 5.84 -3.26
C TYR A 183 33.97 5.27 -3.19
N VAL A 184 34.64 5.22 -4.34
CA VAL A 184 36.04 4.80 -4.44
C VAL A 184 36.83 5.92 -5.10
N LEU A 185 37.80 6.45 -4.36
CA LEU A 185 38.73 7.48 -4.84
C LEU A 185 40.11 6.84 -5.06
N VAL A 186 40.64 6.97 -6.27
CA VAL A 186 42.01 6.54 -6.62
C VAL A 186 42.83 7.80 -6.92
N ILE A 187 43.97 7.96 -6.26
CA ILE A 187 44.88 9.11 -6.46
C ILE A 187 46.20 8.58 -7.01
N ASP A 188 46.70 9.20 -8.08
CA ASP A 188 48.00 8.86 -8.67
C ASP A 188 49.17 9.66 -8.06
N GLU A 189 50.40 9.27 -8.42
CA GLU A 189 51.63 9.93 -7.97
C GLU A 189 51.76 11.38 -8.47
N SER A 190 50.96 11.77 -9.46
CA SER A 190 50.87 13.14 -10.00
C SER A 190 49.78 13.99 -9.32
N ASN A 191 49.20 13.51 -8.22
CA ASN A 191 48.07 14.13 -7.50
C ASN A 191 46.79 14.30 -8.36
N LYS A 192 46.57 13.44 -9.37
CA LYS A 192 45.27 13.35 -10.06
C LYS A 192 44.40 12.33 -9.35
N ALA A 193 43.10 12.61 -9.27
CA ALA A 193 42.15 11.77 -8.59
C ALA A 193 41.02 11.33 -9.53
N ASP A 194 40.66 10.05 -9.46
CA ASP A 194 39.48 9.47 -10.12
C ASP A 194 38.48 9.00 -9.04
N LEU A 195 37.21 9.40 -9.19
CA LEU A 195 36.15 9.09 -8.24
C LEU A 195 35.07 8.28 -8.94
N SER A 196 34.94 7.02 -8.52
CA SER A 196 33.84 6.15 -8.89
C SER A 196 32.80 6.08 -7.78
N ALA A 197 31.51 6.09 -8.15
CA ALA A 197 30.41 5.98 -7.20
C ALA A 197 29.38 4.96 -7.67
N TRP A 198 28.95 4.09 -6.76
CA TRP A 198 27.88 3.12 -6.98
C TRP A 198 26.72 3.41 -6.05
N VAL A 199 25.50 3.29 -6.56
CA VAL A 199 24.28 3.41 -5.76
C VAL A 199 23.61 2.05 -5.68
N THR A 200 23.31 1.61 -4.47
CA THR A 200 22.43 0.47 -4.23
C THR A 200 21.08 0.98 -3.77
N LEU A 201 20.02 0.55 -4.44
CA LEU A 201 18.62 0.85 -4.10
C LEU A 201 17.90 -0.46 -3.78
N ASN A 202 17.28 -0.53 -2.61
CA ASN A 202 16.42 -1.64 -2.23
C ASN A 202 14.95 -1.18 -2.23
N ASN A 203 14.07 -1.96 -2.85
CA ASN A 203 12.62 -1.71 -2.86
C ASN A 203 11.85 -2.98 -2.48
N THR A 204 11.33 -2.98 -1.26
CA THR A 204 10.42 -3.97 -0.67
C THR A 204 9.06 -3.35 -0.33
N SER A 205 8.73 -2.17 -0.88
CA SER A 205 7.46 -1.45 -0.62
C SER A 205 6.21 -2.17 -1.12
N GLY A 206 6.37 -3.23 -1.92
CA GLY A 206 5.27 -4.00 -2.52
C GLY A 206 4.71 -3.39 -3.82
N ALA A 207 5.36 -2.35 -4.37
CA ALA A 207 5.00 -1.76 -5.66
C ALA A 207 6.20 -1.62 -6.60
N SER A 208 5.92 -1.69 -7.90
CA SER A 208 6.89 -1.46 -8.98
C SER A 208 6.66 -0.11 -9.63
N TYR A 209 7.74 0.65 -9.83
CA TYR A 209 7.70 2.01 -10.36
C TYR A 209 8.44 2.07 -11.69
N LYS A 210 7.77 1.69 -12.77
CA LYS A 210 8.37 1.66 -14.12
C LYS A 210 8.64 3.07 -14.62
N ASP A 211 9.80 3.28 -15.23
CA ASP A 211 10.24 4.54 -15.84
C ASP A 211 10.15 5.75 -14.87
N ALA A 212 10.29 5.47 -13.58
CA ALA A 212 10.12 6.49 -12.56
C ALA A 212 11.32 7.44 -12.52
N LYS A 213 11.04 8.73 -12.34
CA LYS A 213 12.08 9.71 -12.02
C LYS A 213 12.55 9.49 -10.57
N LEU A 214 13.75 8.95 -10.43
CA LEU A 214 14.36 8.65 -9.14
C LEU A 214 15.11 9.87 -8.58
N LYS A 215 14.87 10.17 -7.31
CA LYS A 215 15.66 11.11 -6.50
C LYS A 215 16.13 10.40 -5.25
N LEU A 216 17.39 10.64 -4.87
CA LEU A 216 18.00 10.06 -3.69
C LEU A 216 18.40 11.20 -2.76
N ILE A 217 17.90 11.18 -1.53
CA ILE A 217 18.17 12.22 -0.54
C ILE A 217 18.86 11.60 0.66
N ALA A 218 20.03 12.17 0.99
CA ALA A 218 20.80 11.81 2.17
C ALA A 218 20.48 12.78 3.31
N GLY A 219 20.55 12.29 4.55
CA GLY A 219 20.30 13.07 5.77
C GLY A 219 19.24 12.45 6.66
N GLU A 220 19.09 12.96 7.88
CA GLU A 220 18.07 12.47 8.82
C GLU A 220 16.73 13.19 8.61
N VAL A 221 15.70 12.42 8.29
CA VAL A 221 14.35 12.95 8.15
C VAL A 221 13.70 12.99 9.53
N HIS A 222 13.60 14.19 10.10
CA HIS A 222 12.86 14.39 11.35
C HIS A 222 11.36 14.30 11.08
N ARG A 223 10.71 13.28 11.65
CA ARG A 223 9.26 13.10 11.59
C ARG A 223 8.62 13.51 12.91
N ALA A 224 7.51 14.22 12.83
CA ALA A 224 6.67 14.43 14.01
C ALA A 224 6.12 13.07 14.46
N GLN A 225 6.41 12.68 15.71
CA GLN A 225 5.81 11.49 16.29
C GLN A 225 4.30 11.73 16.45
N PRO A 226 3.44 10.76 16.03
CA PRO A 226 2.02 10.83 16.35
C PRO A 226 1.87 10.99 17.86
N PRO A 227 0.95 11.84 18.34
CA PRO A 227 0.69 11.95 19.77
C PRO A 227 0.34 10.55 20.29
N ALA A 228 1.15 10.06 21.23
CA ALA A 228 0.89 8.76 21.83
C ALA A 228 -0.55 8.73 22.35
N PRO A 229 -1.34 7.68 22.05
CA PRO A 229 -2.67 7.56 22.62
C PRO A 229 -2.54 7.64 24.14
N SER A 230 -3.13 8.67 24.74
CA SER A 230 -3.04 8.92 26.18
C SER A 230 -3.90 7.90 26.92
N TYR A 231 -3.40 6.66 27.00
CA TYR A 231 -4.03 5.59 27.78
C TYR A 231 -4.19 6.01 29.25
N ASN A 232 -3.27 6.85 29.75
CA ASN A 232 -3.30 7.40 31.11
C ASN A 232 -4.46 8.36 31.39
N LYS A 233 -5.11 8.98 30.39
CA LYS A 233 -6.26 9.86 30.66
C LYS A 233 -7.55 9.07 30.86
N MET A 234 -7.77 7.98 30.12
CA MET A 234 -8.95 7.11 30.29
C MET A 234 -8.89 6.33 31.60
N VAL A 235 -7.74 5.71 31.93
CA VAL A 235 -7.59 4.94 33.18
C VAL A 235 -7.72 5.84 34.42
N ARG A 236 -7.22 7.08 34.37
CA ARG A 236 -7.41 8.05 35.47
C ARG A 236 -8.87 8.51 35.60
N MET A 237 -9.61 8.67 34.50
CA MET A 237 -11.03 9.01 34.54
C MET A 237 -11.87 7.87 35.11
N GLU A 238 -11.62 6.62 34.70
CA GLU A 238 -12.31 5.45 35.26
C GLU A 238 -11.99 5.26 36.75
N ALA A 239 -10.72 5.39 37.16
CA ALA A 239 -10.34 5.30 38.56
C ALA A 239 -11.00 6.41 39.42
N MET A 240 -11.07 7.63 38.91
CA MET A 240 -11.75 8.74 39.60
C MET A 240 -13.29 8.57 39.64
N ALA A 241 -13.88 7.96 38.60
CA ALA A 241 -15.32 7.67 38.57
C ALA A 241 -15.70 6.52 39.52
N MET A 242 -14.82 5.54 39.72
CA MET A 242 -15.03 4.46 40.69
C MET A 242 -14.82 4.91 42.14
N ASP A 243 -13.92 5.86 42.40
CA ASP A 243 -13.66 6.41 43.74
C ASP A 243 -14.77 7.37 44.21
N GLY A 244 -15.47 8.04 43.28
CA GLY A 244 -16.59 8.94 43.58
C GLY A 244 -17.93 8.25 43.91
N GLY A 245 -18.03 6.92 43.75
CA GLY A 245 -19.28 6.16 43.91
C GLY A 245 -19.53 5.59 45.32
N ALA A 246 -18.57 5.68 46.23
CA ALA A 246 -18.62 5.01 47.53
C ALA A 246 -18.75 5.99 48.70
N GLN A 247 -19.76 6.86 48.70
CA GLN A 247 -20.07 7.65 49.91
C GLN A 247 -21.52 8.13 49.97
N PHE A 248 -22.46 7.21 50.21
CA PHE A 248 -23.74 7.54 50.86
C PHE A 248 -24.14 6.40 51.80
N SER A 249 -24.14 6.69 53.10
CA SER A 249 -24.93 6.02 54.14
C SER A 249 -26.05 6.95 54.56
#